data_AF-A0A2S9G5H7-F1
#
_entry.id   AF-A0A2S9G5H7-F1
#
_cell.length_a   1.000
_cell.length_b   1.000
_cell.length_c   1.000
_cell.angle_alpha   90.00
_cell.angle_beta   90.00
_cell.angle_gamma   90.00
#
_symmetry.space_group_name_H-M   'P 1'
#
loop_
_entity.id
_entity.type
_entity.pdbx_description
1 polymer ?
#
loop_
_entity_poly.entity_id
_entity_poly.type
_entity_poly.pdbx_seq_one_letter_code
_entity_poly.pdbx_strand_id
1 'polypeptide(L)'
;MPAIKALVDIYAGKILLEKNLVTLYESVQEFWVAELAGELVGCGALHVLWSDLGEVRTVAVHPKVRGKGVGHAIVDRLLEVAA
;
A
#
# COMPACT_ATOMS: atom_id res chain seq x y z
N MET A 1 -7.38 0.15 -9.08
CA MET A 1 -7.94 -0.57 -7.90
C MET A 1 -7.89 -2.09 -7.96
N PRO A 2 -8.33 -2.77 -9.04
CA PRO A 2 -8.26 -4.24 -9.10
C PRO A 2 -6.84 -4.81 -8.87
N ALA A 3 -5.81 -4.14 -9.38
CA ALA A 3 -4.42 -4.53 -9.17
C ALA A 3 -3.96 -4.41 -7.70
N ILE A 4 -4.37 -3.35 -6.99
CA ILE A 4 -4.09 -3.18 -5.56
C ILE A 4 -4.76 -4.30 -4.76
N LYS A 5 -6.03 -4.61 -5.05
CA LYS A 5 -6.76 -5.71 -4.41
C LYS A 5 -6.03 -7.05 -4.62
N ALA A 6 -5.65 -7.35 -5.86
CA ALA A 6 -4.93 -8.58 -6.17
C ALA A 6 -3.60 -8.69 -5.39
N LEU A 7 -2.86 -7.58 -5.25
CA LEU A 7 -1.63 -7.55 -4.47
C LEU A 7 -1.87 -7.74 -2.96
N VAL A 8 -2.88 -7.06 -2.41
CA VAL A 8 -3.27 -7.20 -0.99
C VAL A 8 -3.69 -8.63 -0.67
N ASP A 9 -4.41 -9.28 -1.59
CA ASP A 9 -4.91 -10.65 -1.43
C ASP A 9 -3.81 -11.71 -1.31
N ILE A 10 -2.59 -11.43 -1.80
CA ILE A 10 -1.43 -12.31 -1.59
C ILE A 10 -1.13 -12.50 -0.09
N TYR A 11 -1.44 -11.49 0.73
CA TYR A 11 -1.10 -11.43 2.15
C TYR A 11 -2.30 -11.40 3.09
N ALA A 12 -3.50 -11.25 2.53
CA ALA A 12 -4.74 -11.14 3.29
C ALA A 12 -5.00 -12.41 4.14
N GLY A 13 -5.56 -12.22 5.33
CA GLY A 13 -5.93 -13.30 6.26
C GLY A 13 -4.76 -13.90 7.06
N LYS A 14 -3.51 -13.59 6.71
CA LYS A 14 -2.31 -14.01 7.47
C LYS A 14 -1.48 -12.86 8.00
N ILE A 15 -1.31 -11.83 7.17
CA ILE A 15 -0.43 -10.68 7.47
C ILE A 15 -1.20 -9.38 7.34
N LEU A 16 -1.97 -9.23 6.25
CA LEU A 16 -2.82 -8.06 6.03
C LEU A 16 -4.28 -8.36 6.38
N LEU A 17 -4.97 -7.32 6.84
CA LEU A 17 -6.43 -7.35 6.97
C LEU A 17 -7.07 -7.43 5.59
N GLU A 18 -8.10 -8.27 5.47
CA GLU A 18 -8.92 -8.33 4.27
C GLU A 18 -9.62 -6.99 4.03
N LYS A 19 -9.69 -6.58 2.76
CA LYS A 19 -10.43 -5.39 2.33
C LYS A 19 -11.25 -5.74 1.11
N ASN A 20 -12.53 -5.42 1.13
CA ASN A 20 -13.37 -5.51 -0.06
C ASN A 20 -13.01 -4.36 -1.05
N LEU A 21 -13.54 -4.42 -2.27
CA LEU A 21 -13.24 -3.40 -3.27
C LEU A 21 -13.77 -2.02 -2.88
N VAL A 22 -14.96 -1.93 -2.26
CA VAL A 22 -15.55 -0.62 -1.91
C VAL A 22 -14.67 0.13 -0.91
N THR A 23 -14.16 -0.53 0.13
CA THR A 23 -13.24 0.07 1.10
C THR A 23 -11.95 0.55 0.44
N LEU A 24 -11.44 -0.18 -0.55
CA LEU A 24 -10.26 0.24 -1.30
C LEU A 24 -10.55 1.43 -2.23
N TYR A 25 -11.76 1.53 -2.80
CA TYR A 25 -12.18 2.70 -3.58
C TYR A 25 -12.35 3.95 -2.70
N GLU A 26 -12.98 3.81 -1.53
CA GLU A 26 -13.18 4.90 -0.57
C GLU A 26 -11.86 5.50 -0.09
N SER A 27 -10.82 4.67 0.02
CA SER A 27 -9.49 5.08 0.47
C SER A 27 -8.48 5.33 -0.65
N VAL A 28 -8.90 5.37 -1.92
CA VAL A 28 -7.96 5.45 -3.06
C VAL A 28 -7.01 6.64 -3.00
N GLN A 29 -7.47 7.78 -2.46
CA GLN A 29 -6.65 8.99 -2.33
C GLN A 29 -5.54 8.86 -1.29
N GLU A 30 -5.64 7.86 -0.42
CA GLU A 30 -4.61 7.53 0.57
C GLU A 30 -3.59 6.54 0.04
N PHE A 31 -3.69 6.05 -1.20
CA PHE A 31 -2.78 5.02 -1.72
C PHE A 31 -1.68 5.59 -2.61
N TRP A 32 -0.49 5.05 -2.41
CA TRP A 32 0.66 5.18 -3.31
C TRP A 32 1.02 3.80 -3.84
N VAL A 33 1.45 3.76 -5.10
CA VAL A 33 1.81 2.54 -5.80
C VAL A 33 3.24 2.62 -6.32
N ALA A 34 3.93 1.49 -6.30
CA ALA A 34 5.20 1.30 -6.97
C ALA A 34 4.96 0.52 -8.26
N GLU A 35 5.45 1.06 -9.37
CA GLU A 35 5.35 0.44 -10.69
C GLU A 35 6.73 0.10 -11.23
N LEU A 36 6.84 -1.05 -11.90
CA LEU A 36 8.03 -1.47 -12.60
C LEU A 36 7.62 -1.97 -13.99
N ALA A 37 8.16 -1.33 -15.04
CA ALA A 37 7.81 -1.63 -16.43
C ALA A 37 6.29 -1.65 -16.71
N GLY A 38 5.53 -0.76 -16.05
CA GLY A 38 4.08 -0.67 -16.17
C GLY A 38 3.29 -1.70 -15.37
N GLU A 39 3.95 -2.58 -14.61
CA GLU A 39 3.29 -3.51 -13.67
C GLU A 39 3.30 -2.91 -12.25
N LEU A 40 2.15 -2.92 -11.57
CA LEU A 40 2.06 -2.58 -10.16
C LEU A 40 2.74 -3.68 -9.34
N VAL A 41 3.85 -3.34 -8.70
CA VAL A 41 4.66 -4.28 -7.91
C VAL A 41 4.66 -3.96 -6.42
N GLY A 42 4.05 -2.86 -6.00
CA GLY A 42 3.89 -2.52 -4.60
C GLY A 42 2.80 -1.50 -4.36
N CYS A 43 2.25 -1.47 -3.15
CA CYS A 43 1.38 -0.42 -2.68
C CYS A 43 1.58 -0.15 -1.19
N GLY A 44 1.13 1.03 -0.75
CA GLY A 44 1.03 1.41 0.64
C GLY A 44 0.05 2.56 0.77
N ALA A 45 -0.48 2.77 1.97
CA ALA A 45 -1.39 3.86 2.24
C ALA A 45 -1.08 4.58 3.54
N LEU A 46 -1.43 5.87 3.60
CA LEU A 46 -1.35 6.69 4.80
C LEU A 46 -2.75 7.16 5.19
N HIS A 47 -3.20 6.75 6.36
CA HIS A 47 -4.47 7.20 6.92
C HIS A 47 -4.22 8.25 8.00
N VAL A 48 -4.85 9.43 7.90
CA VAL A 48 -4.74 10.48 8.92
C VAL A 48 -5.79 10.21 9.99
N LEU A 49 -5.35 10.03 11.24
CA LEU A 49 -6.24 9.81 12.38
C LEU A 49 -6.57 11.14 13.08
N TRP A 50 -5.59 12.03 13.19
CA TRP A 50 -5.72 13.33 13.86
C TRP A 50 -4.70 14.34 13.31
N SER A 51 -4.69 15.56 13.85
CA SER A 51 -3.81 16.66 13.41
C SER A 51 -2.32 16.33 13.45
N ASP A 52 -1.91 15.39 14.31
CA ASP A 52 -0.52 15.02 14.60
C ASP A 52 -0.31 13.50 14.59
N LEU A 53 -1.30 12.72 14.13
CA LEU A 53 -1.25 11.26 14.13
C LEU A 53 -1.78 10.68 12.82
N GLY A 54 -0.95 9.84 12.19
CA GLY A 54 -1.31 9.04 11.03
C GLY A 54 -0.83 7.60 11.16
N GLU A 55 -1.42 6.71 10.36
CA GLU A 55 -1.08 5.29 10.31
C GLU A 55 -0.67 4.90 8.89
N VAL A 56 0.54 4.34 8.76
CA VAL A 56 0.95 3.63 7.55
C VAL A 56 0.26 2.28 7.53
N ARG A 57 -0.58 2.04 6.53
CA ARG A 57 -1.39 0.83 6.38
C ARG A 57 -1.24 0.19 5.01
N THR A 58 -1.62 -1.08 4.92
CA THR A 58 -1.73 -1.81 3.64
C THR A 58 -0.44 -1.78 2.80
N VAL A 59 0.73 -1.87 3.45
CA VAL A 59 2.01 -1.96 2.75
C VAL A 59 2.20 -3.39 2.24
N ALA A 60 2.23 -3.54 0.92
CA ALA A 60 2.39 -4.82 0.24
C ALA A 60 3.36 -4.68 -0.93
N VAL A 61 4.18 -5.71 -1.13
CA VAL A 61 5.14 -5.78 -2.25
C VAL A 61 4.98 -7.13 -2.92
N HIS A 62 4.95 -7.14 -4.25
CA HIS A 62 4.79 -8.37 -5.03
C HIS A 62 5.98 -9.31 -4.76
N PRO A 63 5.76 -10.62 -4.49
CA PRO A 63 6.84 -11.55 -4.12
C PRO A 63 8.04 -11.57 -5.09
N LYS A 64 7.79 -11.38 -6.39
CA LYS A 64 8.82 -11.33 -7.45
C LYS A 64 9.90 -10.26 -7.23
N VAL A 65 9.61 -9.18 -6.50
CA VAL A 65 10.55 -8.06 -6.27
C VAL A 65 10.94 -7.89 -4.80
N ARG A 66 10.70 -8.92 -3.97
CA ARG A 66 11.12 -8.90 -2.56
C ARG A 66 12.64 -8.74 -2.42
N GLY A 67 13.05 -8.02 -1.38
CA GLY A 67 14.46 -7.73 -1.11
C GLY A 67 15.10 -6.72 -2.07
N LYS A 68 14.32 -6.07 -2.95
CA LYS A 68 14.81 -5.05 -3.90
C LYS A 68 14.56 -3.61 -3.45
N GLY A 69 14.21 -3.40 -2.17
CA GLY A 69 13.99 -2.05 -1.62
C GLY A 69 12.62 -1.42 -1.90
N VAL A 70 11.73 -2.05 -2.67
CA VAL A 70 10.41 -1.48 -3.04
C VAL A 70 9.57 -1.08 -1.81
N GLY A 71 9.56 -1.91 -0.77
CA GLY A 71 8.81 -1.60 0.45
C GLY A 71 9.35 -0.38 1.19
N HIS A 72 10.68 -0.21 1.23
CA HIS A 72 11.30 0.98 1.83
C HIS A 72 10.93 2.22 1.02
N ALA A 73 11.07 2.19 -0.31
CA ALA A 73 10.71 3.32 -1.16
C ALA A 73 9.24 3.77 -0.99
N ILE A 74 8.32 2.81 -0.81
CA ILE A 74 6.91 3.13 -0.51
C ILE A 74 6.80 3.81 0.85
N VAL A 75 7.39 3.23 1.90
CA VAL A 75 7.31 3.80 3.26
C VAL A 75 7.94 5.19 3.33
N ASP A 76 9.11 5.38 2.72
CA ASP A 76 9.78 6.68 2.64
C ASP A 76 8.86 7.72 1.99
N ARG A 77 8.16 7.35 0.90
CA ARG A 77 7.18 8.24 0.27
C ARG A 77 6.00 8.57 1.19
N LEU A 78 5.52 7.62 1.98
CA LEU A 78 4.43 7.88 2.93
C LEU A 78 4.89 8.80 4.07
N LEU A 79 6.13 8.65 4.53
CA LEU A 79 6.72 9.53 5.54
C LEU A 79 6.91 10.96 5.02
N GLU A 80 7.28 11.14 3.75
CA GLU A 80 7.33 12.46 3.11
C GLU A 80 5.95 13.13 3.04
N VAL A 81 4.89 12.35 2.83
CA VAL A 81 3.51 12.88 2.78
C VAL A 81 2.98 13.24 4.17
N ALA A 82 3.47 12.56 5.22
CA ALA A 82 3.08 12.81 6.60
C ALA A 82 3.78 14.03 7.23
N ALA A 83 4.86 14.51 6.62
CA ALA A 83 5.67 15.65 7.07
C ALA A 83 5.05 17.00 6.66
#